data_AF-A0A1I5XUW6-F1
#
_entry.id   AF-A0A1I5XUW6-F1
#
_cell.length_a   1.000
_cell.length_b   1.000
_cell.length_c   1.000
_cell.angle_alpha   90.00
_cell.angle_beta   90.00
_cell.angle_gamma   90.00
#
_symmetry.space_group_name_H-M   'P 1'
#
loop_
_entity.id
_entity.type
_entity.pdbx_description
1 polymer ?
#
loop_
_entity_poly.entity_id
_entity_poly.type
_entity_poly.pdbx_seq_one_letter_code
_entity_poly.pdbx_strand_id
1 'polypeptide(L)' 'MANLPKIALGAWAWAIAKGTLPIIGVTKENQVLDAVKAANITLTDEEVSSLEKIADSLELNVIRFWEKEMK' A
#
# COMPACT_ATOMS: atom_id res chain seq x y z
N MET A 1 -8.35 19.48 -11.65
CA MET A 1 -7.21 18.56 -11.49
C MET A 1 -7.70 17.35 -10.72
N ALA A 2 -7.67 16.16 -11.33
CA ALA A 2 -8.27 14.96 -10.78
C ALA A 2 -7.61 14.59 -9.44
N ASN A 3 -8.40 14.58 -8.35
CA ASN A 3 -8.06 13.95 -7.09
C ASN A 3 -7.84 12.46 -7.38
N LEU A 4 -6.59 12.04 -7.63
CA LEU A 4 -6.24 10.62 -7.56
C LEU A 4 -6.52 10.15 -6.12
N PRO A 5 -7.09 8.96 -5.92
CA PRO A 5 -7.50 8.52 -4.61
C PRO A 5 -6.25 8.42 -3.74
N LYS A 6 -6.26 9.11 -2.59
CA LYS A 6 -5.21 9.10 -1.56
C LYS A 6 -4.79 7.70 -1.07
N ILE A 7 -5.52 6.66 -1.51
CA ILE A 7 -5.40 5.26 -1.13
C ILE A 7 -4.15 4.58 -1.72
N ALA A 8 -3.82 4.80 -2.99
CA ALA A 8 -2.68 4.12 -3.64
C ALA A 8 -1.33 4.56 -3.07
N LEU A 9 -1.21 5.86 -2.78
CA LEU A 9 -0.02 6.45 -2.16
C LEU A 9 0.25 5.86 -0.76
N GLY A 10 -0.81 5.69 0.04
CA GLY A 10 -0.73 5.12 1.38
C GLY A 10 -0.28 3.65 1.38
N ALA A 11 -0.77 2.84 0.44
CA ALA A 11 -0.36 1.44 0.32
C ALA A 11 1.12 1.27 -0.03
N TRP A 12 1.65 2.10 -0.95
CA TRP A 12 3.07 2.06 -1.30
C TRP A 12 3.96 2.55 -0.16
N ALA A 13 3.59 3.65 0.50
CA ALA A 13 4.32 4.16 1.66
C ALA A 13 4.32 3.14 2.82
N TRP A 14 3.20 2.47 3.07
CA TRP A 14 3.11 1.38 4.06
C TRP A 14 4.05 0.23 3.71
N ALA A 15 4.05 -0.26 2.46
CA ALA A 15 4.92 -1.35 2.05
C ALA A 15 6.41 -1.01 2.24
N ILE A 16 6.80 0.23 1.90
CA ILE A 16 8.17 0.73 2.11
C ILE A 16 8.50 0.84 3.61
N ALA A 17 7.58 1.35 4.43
CA ALA A 17 7.75 1.44 5.88
C ALA A 17 7.93 0.06 6.55
N LYS A 18 7.31 -0.99 6.01
CA LYS A 18 7.51 -2.39 6.43
C LYS A 18 8.86 -2.99 6.00
N GLY A 19 9.73 -2.19 5.36
CA GLY A 19 11.05 -2.62 4.90
C GLY A 19 11.03 -3.41 3.60
N THR A 20 9.95 -3.33 2.82
CA THR A 20 9.84 -4.01 1.53
C THR A 20 10.15 -3.06 0.37
N LEU A 21 10.59 -3.62 -0.77
CA LEU A 21 10.74 -2.88 -2.01
C LEU A 21 9.62 -3.30 -2.99
N PRO A 22 8.53 -2.52 -3.10
CA PRO A 22 7.39 -2.92 -3.91
C PRO A 22 7.70 -2.85 -5.41
N ILE A 23 7.24 -3.84 -6.18
CA ILE A 23 7.21 -3.77 -7.64
C ILE A 23 5.92 -3.05 -8.04
N ILE A 24 6.05 -1.80 -8.47
CA ILE A 24 4.88 -0.94 -8.75
C ILE A 24 4.47 -1.09 -10.22
N GLY A 25 3.32 -1.74 -10.45
CA GLY A 25 2.68 -1.77 -11.77
C GLY A 25 1.98 -0.43 -12.07
N VAL A 26 2.42 0.25 -13.13
CA VAL A 26 1.83 1.52 -13.59
C VAL A 26 1.36 1.41 -15.03
N THR A 27 0.29 2.15 -15.36
CA THR A 27 -0.25 2.28 -16.73
C THR A 27 -0.28 3.72 -17.21
N LYS A 28 0.02 4.69 -16.33
CA LYS A 28 0.00 6.13 -16.62
C LYS A 28 1.17 6.84 -15.96
N GLU A 29 1.68 7.89 -16.59
CA GLU A 29 2.82 8.67 -16.10
C GLU A 29 2.58 9.29 -14.72
N ASN A 30 1.36 9.74 -14.44
CA ASN A 30 1.02 10.33 -13.14
C ASN A 30 1.18 9.34 -11.97
N GLN A 31 1.04 8.04 -12.20
CA GLN A 31 1.24 7.01 -11.18
C GLN A 31 2.72 6.86 -10.83
N VAL A 32 3.63 7.12 -11.78
CA VAL A 32 5.07 7.16 -11.52
C VAL A 32 5.40 8.32 -10.58
N LEU A 33 4.78 9.49 -10.80
CA LEU A 33 4.95 10.64 -9.90
C LEU A 33 4.44 10.33 -8.48
N ASP A 34 3.32 9.61 -8.36
CA ASP A 34 2.80 9.22 -7.06
C ASP A 34 3.68 8.15 -6.39
N ALA A 35 4.32 7.25 -7.15
CA ALA A 35 5.29 6.30 -6.62
C ALA A 35 6.52 7.02 -6.02
N VAL A 36 7.01 8.06 -6.72
CA VAL A 36 8.08 8.92 -6.20
C VAL A 36 7.64 9.64 -4.93
N LYS A 37 6.41 10.15 -4.87
CA LYS A 37 5.89 10.77 -3.65
C LYS A 37 5.82 9.76 -2.51
N ALA A 38 5.33 8.54 -2.74
CA ALA A 38 5.22 7.51 -1.71
C ALA A 38 6.59 7.15 -1.12
N ALA A 39 7.63 7.08 -1.96
CA ALA A 39 9.00 6.82 -1.52
C ALA A 39 9.58 7.90 -0.60
N ASN A 40 9.02 9.11 -0.61
CA ASN A 40 9.42 10.22 0.24
C ASN A 40 8.53 10.38 1.49
N ILE A 41 7.54 9.50 1.69
CA ILE A 41 6.69 9.51 2.88
C ILE A 41 7.36 8.65 3.96
N THR A 42 7.50 9.23 5.15
CA THR A 42 7.90 8.49 6.36
C THR A 42 6.67 8.35 7.24
N LEU A 43 6.22 7.11 7.43
CA LEU A 43 5.13 6.79 8.36
C LEU A 43 5.71 6.50 9.74
N THR A 44 5.01 6.91 10.80
CA THR A 44 5.34 6.46 12.16
C THR A 44 4.81 5.05 12.41
N ASP A 45 5.32 4.40 13.45
CA ASP A 45 4.86 3.06 13.84
C ASP A 45 3.37 3.06 14.20
N GLU A 46 2.87 4.15 14.79
CA GLU A 46 1.45 4.32 15.09
C GLU A 46 0.59 4.42 13.84
N GLU A 47 1.05 5.14 12.81
CA GLU A 47 0.37 5.26 11.52
C GLU A 47 0.33 3.91 10.80
N VAL A 48 1.44 3.17 10.77
CA VAL A 48 1.50 1.81 10.20
C VAL A 48 0.53 0.89 10.94
N SER A 49 0.55 0.88 12.27
CA SER A 49 -0.38 0.06 13.07
C SER A 49 -1.84 0.44 12.84
N SER A 50 -2.14 1.73 12.62
CA SER A 50 -3.51 2.18 12.36
C SER A 50 -4.00 1.72 11.00
N LEU A 51 -3.15 1.74 9.97
CA LEU A 51 -3.47 1.21 8.64
C LEU A 51 -3.73 -0.30 8.68
N GLU A 52 -2.93 -1.06 9.42
CA GLU A 52 -3.09 -2.51 9.57
C GLU A 52 -4.39 -2.86 10.32
N LYS A 53 -4.73 -2.17 11.41
CA LYS A 53 -6.01 -2.35 12.10
C LYS A 53 -7.22 -2.11 11.21
N ILE A 54 -7.13 -1.10 10.35
CA ILE A 54 -8.19 -0.84 9.37
C ILE A 54 -8.26 -2.01 8.38
N ALA A 55 -7.13 -2.48 7.85
CA ALA A 55 -7.09 -3.61 6.93
C ALA A 55 -7.70 -4.88 7.54
N ASP A 56 -7.36 -5.21 8.79
CA ASP A 56 -7.90 -6.36 9.52
C ASP A 56 -9.42 -6.25 9.72
N SER A 57 -9.93 -5.03 9.98
CA SER A 57 -11.38 -4.79 10.17
C SER A 57 -12.22 -4.97 8.90
N LEU A 58 -11.59 -5.05 7.72
CA LEU A 58 -12.31 -5.23 6.45
C LEU A 58 -12.71 -6.68 6.18
N GLU A 59 -12.19 -7.64 6.97
CA GLU A 59 -12.52 -9.08 6.87
C GLU A 59 -12.41 -9.64 5.43
N LEU A 60 -11.47 -9.12 4.64
CA LEU A 60 -11.30 -9.51 3.25
C LEU A 60 -10.50 -10.81 3.14
N ASN A 61 -11.07 -11.84 2.51
CA ASN A 61 -10.29 -12.99 2.09
C ASN A 61 -9.52 -12.67 0.80
N VAL A 62 -8.23 -12.43 0.94
CA VAL A 62 -7.31 -12.17 -0.18
C VAL A 62 -6.59 -13.42 -0.71
N ILE A 63 -6.72 -14.56 -0.02
CA ILE A 63 -6.11 -15.83 -0.43
C ILE A 63 -6.94 -16.42 -1.56
N ARG A 64 -6.31 -16.67 -2.71
CA ARG A 64 -6.99 -17.28 -3.86
C ARG A 64 -7.15 -18.79 -3.68
N PHE A 65 -8.11 -19.38 -4.39
CA PHE A 65 -8.43 -20.82 -4.25
C PHE A 65 -7.23 -21.75 -4.50
N TRP A 66 -6.23 -21.30 -5.25
CA TRP A 66 -5.02 -22.07 -5.57
C TRP A 66 -3.84 -21.76 -4.65
N GLU A 67 -3.95 -20.76 -3.77
CA GLU A 67 -2.87 -20.35 -2.89
C GLU A 67 -2.88 -21.19 -1.61
N LYS A 68 -1.68 -21.59 -1.19
CA LYS A 68 -1.50 -22.26 0.09
C LYS A 68 -1.58 -21.21 1.19
N GLU A 69 -2.43 -21.45 2.18
CA GLU A 69 -2.48 -20.62 3.39
C GLU A 69 -1.09 -20.61 4.04
N MET A 70 -0.48 -19.42 4.10
CA MET A 70 0.79 -19.20 4.76
C MET A 70 0.51 -19.00 6.25
N LYS A 71 0.81 -20.04 7.04
CA LYS A 71 0.75 -20.00 8.51
C LYS A 71 2.07 -19.52 9.09
#